data_AF-A0A1W6K3F2-F1
#
_entry.id   AF-A0A1W6K3F2-F1
#
_cell.length_a   1.000
_cell.length_b   1.000
_cell.length_c   1.000
_cell.angle_alpha   90.00
_cell.angle_beta   90.00
_cell.angle_gamma   90.00
#
_symmetry.space_group_name_H-M   'P 1'
#
loop_
_entity.id
_entity.type
_entity.pdbx_description
1 polymer ?
#
loop_
_entity_poly.entity_id
_entity_poly.type
_entity_poly.pdbx_seq_one_letter_code
_entity_poly.pdbx_strand_id
1 'polypeptide(L)'
;MKLKLPPRIKVLEALGAIADGRVKKVDDHYEVTSSEGDRKYIVKITDKGVYSDDNGTKFRNYIGYPIISALMLEGKIPFNKEISEALKGIDWKKLNETYKKYSLVENLVKQICKEKGIDEEDINKFIEIVLHELRRYSFDKIT
;
A
#
# COMPACT_ATOMS: atom_id res chain seq x y z
N MET A 1 -8.81 2.76 18.47
CA MET A 1 -9.85 2.20 17.57
C MET A 1 -9.12 1.35 16.57
N LYS A 2 -9.51 0.09 16.40
CA LYS A 2 -8.83 -0.81 15.47
C LYS A 2 -9.12 -0.45 14.01
N LEU A 3 -8.05 -0.42 13.20
CA LEU A 3 -8.18 -0.25 11.76
C LEU A 3 -8.66 -1.56 11.11
N LYS A 4 -9.54 -1.43 10.12
CA LYS A 4 -9.98 -2.54 9.28
C LYS A 4 -8.87 -2.94 8.30
N LEU A 5 -8.97 -4.16 7.77
CA LEU A 5 -8.14 -4.55 6.64
C LEU A 5 -8.45 -3.67 5.42
N PRO A 6 -7.43 -3.35 4.61
CA PRO A 6 -7.63 -2.58 3.40
C PRO A 6 -8.26 -3.41 2.28
N PRO A 7 -8.79 -2.75 1.23
CA PRO A 7 -8.95 -3.39 -0.06
C PRO A 7 -7.62 -4.00 -0.54
N ARG A 8 -7.68 -5.20 -1.13
CA ARG A 8 -6.54 -5.97 -1.64
C ARG A 8 -5.54 -5.13 -2.44
N ILE A 9 -6.07 -4.35 -3.38
CA ILE A 9 -5.28 -3.49 -4.27
C ILE A 9 -4.34 -2.52 -3.54
N LYS A 10 -4.66 -2.13 -2.30
CA LYS A 10 -3.79 -1.23 -1.52
C LYS A 10 -2.44 -1.84 -1.17
N VAL A 11 -2.33 -3.18 -1.16
CA VAL A 11 -1.05 -3.87 -1.04
C VAL A 11 -0.18 -3.61 -2.27
N LEU A 12 -0.75 -3.67 -3.47
CA LEU A 12 -0.03 -3.40 -4.72
C LEU A 12 0.29 -1.91 -4.87
N GLU A 13 -0.63 -1.02 -4.49
CA GLU A 13 -0.38 0.42 -4.48
C GLU A 13 0.78 0.81 -3.55
N ALA A 14 0.91 0.13 -2.40
CA ALA A 14 2.03 0.29 -1.49
C ALA A 14 3.37 -0.15 -2.10
N LEU A 15 3.40 -1.32 -2.75
CA LEU A 15 4.58 -1.79 -3.47
C LEU A 15 4.98 -0.83 -4.60
N GLY A 16 4.01 -0.33 -5.37
CA GLY A 16 4.27 0.67 -6.42
C GLY A 16 4.84 1.97 -5.85
N ALA A 17 4.33 2.43 -4.70
CA ALA A 17 4.87 3.60 -4.02
C ALA A 17 6.33 3.44 -3.58
N ILE A 18 6.71 2.24 -3.12
CA ILE A 18 8.10 1.92 -2.80
C ILE A 18 8.95 1.92 -4.08
N ALA A 19 8.48 1.27 -5.15
CA ALA A 19 9.21 1.16 -6.42
C ALA A 19 9.46 2.51 -7.10
N ASP A 20 8.52 3.44 -6.95
CA ASP A 20 8.61 4.81 -7.45
C ASP A 20 9.49 5.72 -6.57
N GLY A 21 10.02 5.21 -5.45
CA GLY A 21 10.78 6.02 -4.49
C GLY A 21 9.94 7.08 -3.77
N ARG A 22 8.62 6.86 -3.68
CA ARG A 22 7.66 7.83 -3.10
C ARG A 22 7.51 7.73 -1.59
N VAL A 23 8.25 6.83 -0.93
CA VAL A 23 8.18 6.59 0.51
C VAL A 23 9.53 6.94 1.13
N LYS A 24 9.54 7.92 2.04
CA LYS A 24 10.76 8.41 2.69
C LYS A 24 10.61 8.38 4.20
N LYS A 25 11.61 7.87 4.92
CA LYS A 25 11.70 8.01 6.37
C LYS A 25 12.25 9.40 6.71
N VAL A 26 11.58 10.12 7.61
CA VAL A 26 11.98 11.43 8.11
C VAL A 26 11.89 11.38 9.63
N ASP A 27 13.06 11.28 10.27
CA ASP A 27 13.20 11.15 11.73
C ASP A 27 12.32 10.03 12.33
N ASP A 28 11.20 10.43 12.96
CA ASP A 28 10.25 9.59 13.68
C ASP A 28 9.01 9.17 12.88
N HIS A 29 8.91 9.58 11.61
CA HIS A 29 7.77 9.31 10.75
C HIS A 29 8.17 8.99 9.31
N TYR A 30 7.18 8.68 8.48
CA TYR A 30 7.33 8.46 7.05
C TYR A 30 6.50 9.49 6.29
N GLU A 31 7.07 9.97 5.19
CA GLU A 31 6.38 10.76 4.18
C GLU A 31 6.10 9.88 2.97
N VAL A 32 4.84 9.83 2.53
CA VAL A 32 4.41 9.07 1.35
C VAL A 32 3.79 9.99 0.33
N THR A 33 4.40 10.10 -0.84
CA THR A 33 3.91 10.96 -1.93
C THR A 33 2.89 10.20 -2.78
N SER A 34 1.78 10.85 -3.17
CA SER A 34 0.78 10.29 -4.10
C SER A 34 1.39 9.96 -5.46
N SER A 35 0.71 9.12 -6.27
CA SER A 35 1.23 8.74 -7.60
C SER A 35 1.39 9.94 -8.54
N GLU A 36 0.60 10.99 -8.38
CA GLU A 36 0.68 12.22 -9.18
C GLU A 36 1.63 13.28 -8.58
N GLY A 37 2.18 13.05 -7.38
CA GLY A 37 3.06 14.03 -6.71
C GLY A 37 2.32 15.20 -6.06
N ASP A 38 1.00 15.29 -6.20
CA ASP A 38 0.17 16.42 -5.74
C ASP A 38 -0.07 16.42 -4.22
N ARG A 39 0.14 15.29 -3.55
CA ARG A 39 -0.12 15.12 -2.11
C ARG A 39 1.01 14.36 -1.45
N LYS A 40 1.28 14.74 -0.20
CA LYS A 40 2.18 14.04 0.69
C LYS A 40 1.43 13.65 1.94
N TYR A 41 1.50 12.38 2.30
CA TYR A 41 0.88 11.82 3.49
C TYR A 41 1.93 11.60 4.58
N ILE A 42 1.54 11.86 5.83
CA ILE A 42 2.36 11.59 7.02
C ILE A 42 1.91 10.28 7.63
N VAL A 43 2.85 9.38 7.86
CA VAL A 43 2.64 8.07 8.46
C VAL A 43 3.48 7.95 9.73
N LYS A 44 2.86 7.54 10.84
CA LYS A 44 3.56 7.24 12.10
C LYS A 44 3.34 5.80 12.48
N ILE A 45 4.40 5.13 12.91
CA ILE A 45 4.37 3.77 13.43
C ILE A 45 4.94 3.81 14.84
N THR A 46 4.16 3.39 15.83
CA THR A 46 4.54 3.41 17.25
C THR A 46 4.12 2.10 17.91
N ASP A 47 4.59 1.86 19.13
CA ASP A 47 4.14 0.70 19.93
C ASP A 47 2.66 0.77 20.29
N LYS A 48 2.07 1.97 20.28
CA LYS A 48 0.66 2.22 20.59
C LYS A 48 -0.26 2.06 19.38
N GLY A 49 0.30 1.92 18.17
CA GLY A 49 -0.47 1.83 16.93
C GLY A 49 0.11 2.66 15.79
N VAL A 50 -0.71 2.87 14.77
CA VAL A 50 -0.32 3.51 13.50
C VAL A 50 -1.23 4.69 13.18
N TYR A 51 -0.68 5.65 12.44
CA TYR A 51 -1.42 6.80 11.92
C TYR A 51 -1.04 7.01 10.47
N SER A 52 -2.03 7.46 9.70
CA SER A 52 -1.81 8.10 8.42
C SER A 52 -2.89 9.14 8.20
N ASP A 53 -2.49 10.23 7.57
CA ASP A 53 -3.36 11.34 7.28
C ASP A 53 -4.06 11.19 5.90
N ASP A 54 -3.90 10.03 5.25
CA ASP A 54 -4.59 9.66 4.02
C ASP A 54 -6.09 9.40 4.21
N ASN A 55 -6.86 9.55 3.14
CA ASN A 55 -8.33 9.45 3.18
C ASN A 55 -8.84 8.06 3.61
N GLY A 56 -8.14 6.98 3.26
CA GLY A 56 -8.51 5.62 3.65
C GLY A 56 -8.41 5.43 5.16
N THR A 57 -7.30 5.88 5.74
CA THR A 57 -7.09 5.83 7.18
C THR A 57 -8.00 6.83 7.92
N LYS A 58 -8.05 8.10 7.47
CA LYS A 58 -8.82 9.16 8.14
C LYS A 58 -10.33 8.90 8.15
N PHE A 59 -10.92 8.60 6.98
CA PHE A 59 -12.37 8.58 6.81
C PHE A 59 -12.97 7.17 6.69
N ARG A 60 -12.19 6.18 6.23
CA ARG A 60 -12.68 4.81 6.03
C ARG A 60 -12.22 3.84 7.13
N ASN A 61 -11.30 4.27 7.98
CA ASN A 61 -10.78 3.51 9.12
C ASN A 61 -10.22 2.15 8.73
N TYR A 62 -9.48 2.08 7.61
CA TYR A 62 -8.67 0.91 7.24
C TYR A 62 -7.19 1.30 7.13
N ILE A 63 -6.31 0.29 7.11
CA ILE A 63 -4.86 0.48 6.98
C ILE A 63 -4.52 0.92 5.54
N GLY A 64 -4.35 2.23 5.30
CA GLY A 64 -4.07 2.77 3.97
C GLY A 64 -2.75 2.30 3.36
N TYR A 65 -2.61 2.39 2.03
CA TYR A 65 -1.34 2.06 1.34
C TYR A 65 -0.12 2.81 1.90
N PRO A 66 -0.22 4.05 2.42
CA PRO A 66 0.93 4.72 3.03
C PRO A 66 1.44 3.99 4.29
N ILE A 67 0.52 3.47 5.11
CA ILE A 67 0.88 2.68 6.29
C ILE A 67 1.50 1.36 5.87
N ILE A 68 0.90 0.68 4.89
CA ILE A 68 1.41 -0.60 4.37
C ILE A 68 2.84 -0.42 3.84
N SER A 69 3.10 0.64 3.06
CA SER A 69 4.43 0.86 2.49
C SER A 69 5.48 1.17 3.55
N ALA A 70 5.14 1.97 4.56
CA ALA A 70 6.03 2.23 5.69
C ALA A 70 6.32 0.97 6.50
N LEU A 71 5.31 0.14 6.78
CA LEU A 71 5.48 -1.15 7.48
C LEU A 71 6.38 -2.12 6.71
N MET A 72 6.27 -2.16 5.38
CA MET A 72 7.14 -2.95 4.51
C MET A 72 8.59 -2.48 4.61
N LEU A 73 8.83 -1.17 4.58
CA LEU A 73 10.19 -0.60 4.72
C LEU A 73 10.77 -0.76 6.14
N GLU A 74 9.93 -0.81 7.18
CA GLU A 74 10.37 -1.18 8.54
C GLU A 74 10.64 -2.68 8.71
N GLY A 75 10.34 -3.51 7.70
CA GLY A 75 10.46 -4.97 7.80
C GLY A 75 9.43 -5.61 8.74
N LYS A 76 8.36 -4.90 9.10
CA LYS A 76 7.30 -5.40 9.99
C LYS A 76 6.31 -6.32 9.29
N ILE A 77 6.15 -6.14 7.98
CA ILE A 77 5.35 -7.01 7.11
C ILE A 77 6.15 -7.35 5.83
N PRO A 78 5.80 -8.43 5.12
CA PRO A 78 6.53 -8.88 3.95
C PRO A 78 6.60 -7.85 2.83
N PHE A 79 7.76 -7.77 2.19
CA PHE A 79 8.03 -6.99 0.98
C PHE A 79 8.51 -7.93 -0.13
N ASN A 80 7.99 -7.76 -1.34
CA ASN A 80 8.46 -8.50 -2.52
C ASN A 80 9.02 -7.51 -3.53
N LYS A 81 10.33 -7.58 -3.77
CA LYS A 81 11.06 -6.68 -4.65
C LYS A 81 10.66 -6.84 -6.12
N GLU A 82 10.52 -8.07 -6.60
CA GLU A 82 10.18 -8.35 -8.01
C GLU A 82 8.79 -7.83 -8.37
N ILE A 83 7.79 -8.10 -7.52
CA ILE A 83 6.43 -7.56 -7.69
C ILE A 83 6.47 -6.03 -7.60
N SER A 84 7.23 -5.46 -6.66
CA SER A 84 7.37 -4.00 -6.52
C SER A 84 7.93 -3.37 -7.79
N GLU A 85 9.03 -3.89 -8.34
CA GLU A 85 9.63 -3.38 -9.56
C GLU A 85 8.70 -3.50 -10.77
N ALA A 86 7.90 -4.57 -10.85
CA ALA A 86 6.88 -4.73 -11.88
C ALA A 86 5.77 -3.65 -11.81
N LEU A 87 5.52 -3.08 -10.61
CA LEU A 87 4.50 -2.05 -10.37
C LEU A 87 5.03 -0.61 -10.54
N LYS A 88 6.33 -0.44 -10.83
CA LYS A 88 6.95 0.87 -11.02
C LYS A 88 6.31 1.64 -12.18
N GLY A 89 6.04 2.93 -11.95
CA GLY A 89 5.50 3.87 -12.93
C GLY A 89 3.99 3.77 -13.17
N ILE A 90 3.26 2.98 -12.38
CA ILE A 90 1.79 2.90 -12.50
C ILE A 90 1.15 4.17 -11.93
N ASP A 91 0.34 4.86 -12.75
CA ASP A 91 -0.45 6.01 -12.32
C ASP A 91 -1.74 5.57 -11.60
N TRP A 92 -1.58 5.23 -10.32
CA TRP A 92 -2.65 4.69 -9.48
C TRP A 92 -3.87 5.60 -9.36
N LYS A 93 -3.68 6.92 -9.23
CA LYS A 93 -4.78 7.89 -9.10
C LYS A 93 -5.61 7.92 -10.38
N LYS A 94 -4.96 8.06 -11.54
CA LYS A 94 -5.63 8.03 -12.84
C LYS A 94 -6.41 6.73 -13.05
N LEU A 95 -5.82 5.57 -12.76
CA LEU A 95 -6.52 4.29 -12.89
C LEU A 95 -7.74 4.20 -11.95
N ASN A 96 -7.57 4.59 -10.69
CA ASN A 96 -8.66 4.57 -9.71
C ASN A 96 -9.81 5.52 -10.08
N GLU A 97 -9.51 6.72 -10.59
CA GLU A 97 -10.52 7.70 -11.01
C GLU A 97 -11.21 7.31 -12.31
N THR A 98 -10.49 6.68 -13.24
CA THR A 98 -11.02 6.22 -14.52
C THR A 98 -12.00 5.05 -14.30
N TYR A 99 -11.57 4.01 -13.59
CA TYR A 99 -12.36 2.78 -13.47
C TYR A 99 -13.33 2.78 -12.29
N LYS A 100 -13.05 3.56 -11.23
CA LYS A 100 -13.86 3.70 -10.00
C LYS A 100 -14.24 2.37 -9.32
N LYS A 101 -13.56 1.29 -9.68
CA LYS A 101 -13.83 -0.08 -9.22
C LYS A 101 -12.51 -0.81 -9.01
N TYR A 102 -12.17 -1.06 -7.75
CA TYR A 102 -10.87 -1.64 -7.39
C TYR A 102 -10.60 -2.99 -8.04
N SER A 103 -11.61 -3.85 -8.22
CA SER A 103 -11.41 -5.15 -8.88
C SER A 103 -10.95 -5.02 -10.33
N LEU A 104 -11.41 -3.99 -11.06
CA LEU A 104 -10.98 -3.76 -12.44
C LEU A 104 -9.53 -3.26 -12.48
N VAL A 105 -9.19 -2.34 -11.58
CA VAL A 105 -7.82 -1.83 -11.48
C VAL A 105 -6.85 -2.94 -11.05
N GLU A 106 -7.23 -3.79 -10.09
CA GLU A 106 -6.43 -4.94 -9.65
C GLU A 106 -6.15 -5.89 -10.82
N ASN A 107 -7.16 -6.23 -11.63
CA ASN A 107 -6.99 -7.08 -12.81
C ASN A 107 -6.07 -6.45 -13.86
N LEU A 108 -6.23 -5.16 -14.14
CA LEU A 108 -5.37 -4.44 -15.09
C LEU A 108 -3.91 -4.43 -14.61
N VAL A 109 -3.68 -4.15 -13.33
CA VAL A 109 -2.35 -4.12 -12.73
C VAL A 109 -1.71 -5.51 -12.77
N LYS A 110 -2.47 -6.57 -12.52
CA LYS A 110 -1.98 -7.96 -12.65
C LYS A 110 -1.60 -8.28 -14.09
N GLN A 111 -2.35 -7.81 -15.08
CA GLN A 111 -1.99 -7.95 -16.50
C GLN A 111 -0.66 -7.25 -16.81
N ILE A 112 -0.46 -6.02 -16.33
CA ILE A 112 0.80 -5.28 -16.48
C ILE A 112 1.96 -6.06 -15.83
N CYS A 113 1.76 -6.67 -14.66
CA CYS A 113 2.78 -7.47 -14.01
C CYS A 113 3.08 -8.76 -14.78
N LYS A 114 2.06 -9.39 -15.36
CA LYS A 114 2.20 -10.58 -16.21
C LYS A 114 3.03 -10.31 -17.46
N GLU A 115 2.84 -9.16 -18.11
CA GLU A 115 3.68 -8.72 -19.23
C GLU A 115 5.16 -8.54 -18.84
N LYS A 116 5.44 -8.36 -17.54
CA LYS A 116 6.78 -8.28 -16.95
C LYS A 116 7.26 -9.61 -16.34
N GLY A 117 6.56 -10.71 -16.61
CA GLY A 117 6.95 -12.06 -16.19
C GLY A 117 6.53 -12.45 -14.76
N ILE A 118 5.65 -11.67 -14.11
CA ILE A 118 5.15 -12.00 -12.78
C ILE A 118 3.77 -12.63 -12.89
N ASP A 119 3.62 -13.87 -12.41
CA ASP A 119 2.35 -14.59 -12.46
C ASP A 119 1.31 -14.03 -11.49
N GLU A 120 0.06 -14.02 -11.93
CA GLU A 120 -1.06 -13.53 -11.12
C GLU A 120 -1.23 -14.34 -9.82
N GLU A 121 -0.92 -15.64 -9.84
CA GLU A 121 -1.01 -16.49 -8.66
C GLU A 121 -0.04 -16.04 -7.56
N ASP A 122 1.19 -15.65 -7.93
CA ASP A 122 2.20 -15.17 -6.98
C ASP A 122 1.80 -13.81 -6.39
N ILE A 123 1.23 -12.93 -7.21
CA ILE A 123 0.65 -11.66 -6.75
C ILE A 123 -0.48 -11.93 -5.73
N ASN A 124 -1.39 -12.86 -6.04
CA ASN A 124 -2.49 -13.20 -5.15
C ASN A 124 -2.00 -13.79 -3.82
N LYS A 125 -1.05 -14.73 -3.87
CA LYS A 125 -0.42 -15.30 -2.68
C LYS A 125 0.23 -14.22 -1.83
N PHE A 126 0.97 -13.30 -2.46
CA PHE A 126 1.63 -12.20 -1.75
C PHE A 126 0.61 -11.27 -1.07
N ILE A 127 -0.48 -10.90 -1.76
CA ILE A 127 -1.55 -10.09 -1.17
C ILE A 127 -2.14 -10.79 0.07
N GLU A 128 -2.45 -12.09 -0.02
CA GLU A 128 -3.01 -12.85 1.11
C GLU A 128 -2.04 -12.88 2.30
N ILE A 129 -0.75 -13.10 2.06
CA ILE A 129 0.27 -13.09 3.10
C ILE A 129 0.30 -11.73 3.81
N VAL A 130 0.32 -10.63 3.05
CA VAL A 130 0.31 -9.28 3.64
C VAL A 130 -0.97 -9.02 4.42
N LEU A 131 -2.14 -9.38 3.89
CA LEU A 131 -3.42 -9.20 4.59
C LEU A 131 -3.51 -10.05 5.87
N HIS A 132 -2.92 -11.25 5.86
CA HIS A 132 -2.81 -12.09 7.05
C HIS A 132 -1.95 -11.43 8.13
N GLU A 133 -0.78 -10.91 7.75
CA GLU A 133 0.12 -10.21 8.68
C GLU A 133 -0.54 -8.95 9.27
N LEU A 134 -1.20 -8.13 8.43
CA LEU A 134 -1.95 -6.97 8.89
C LEU A 134 -3.07 -7.34 9.89
N ARG A 135 -3.74 -8.48 9.67
CA ARG A 135 -4.77 -9.00 10.57
C ARG A 135 -4.16 -9.42 11.91
N ARG A 136 -3.01 -10.09 11.88
CA ARG A 136 -2.29 -10.57 13.08
C ARG A 136 -1.88 -9.40 13.99
N TYR A 137 -1.34 -8.33 13.41
CA TYR A 137 -0.94 -7.15 14.20
C TYR A 137 -2.13 -6.37 14.78
N SER A 138 -3.30 -6.39 14.13
CA SER A 138 -4.51 -5.78 14.67
C SER A 138 -4.33 -4.30 15.08
N PHE A 139 -3.72 -3.49 14.20
CA PHE A 139 -3.27 -2.14 14.52
C PHE A 139 -4.37 -1.19 15.03
N ASP A 140 -4.08 -0.49 16.11
CA ASP A 140 -4.86 0.65 16.58
C ASP A 140 -4.53 1.92 15.79
N LYS A 141 -5.57 2.68 15.44
CA LYS A 141 -5.43 4.04 14.91
C LYS A 141 -5.10 4.99 16.05
N ILE A 142 -3.93 5.62 15.97
CA ILE A 142 -3.55 6.75 16.84
C ILE A 142 -3.95 8.08 16.18
N THR A 143 -4.00 9.16 16.96
CA THR A 143 -4.39 10.51 16.52
C THR A 143 -3.20 11.40 16.24
#